data_AF-A0A8D8ALK6-F1
#
_entry.id   AF-A0A8D8ALK6-F1
#
_cell.length_a   1.000
_cell.length_b   1.000
_cell.length_c   1.000
_cell.angle_alpha   90.00
_cell.angle_beta   90.00
_cell.angle_gamma   90.00
#
_symmetry.space_group_name_H-M   'P 1'
#
loop_
_entity.id
_entity.type
_entity.pdbx_description
1 polymer ?
#
loop_
_entity_poly.entity_id
_entity_poly.type
_entity_poly.pdbx_seq_one_letter_code
_entity_poly.pdbx_strand_id
1 'polypeptide(L)'
;NQASHPISYVLAWNNDGSIKDVSPRYISRLGTKKSKLRVEDSWLEQALVGRNGRRRHPSRRDRTEDLKFDKLLNKRPFPEQIAEFKNHPRFAIQRHLLKNEAIYPRDAVVLGHFKGEPIYPRDCVHLLFSREGWLRQAKTVRMFEEPYKVVTRKAKYDRVTGTTVTGLNTELFGEWQVQDYEPPTAQNGQVPRSAYGNVELFKACMLPRGTVHLQLPGLNKICKRLRVDCAPAITGFEYRNNACAAVYDGYVVCEEFRDVVLDEWYQEQVEEQRKQEEKRLKRIYGNWKRLVAGLFIRKKLKDRYNFDNM
;
A
#
# COMPACT_ATOMS: atom_id res chain seq x y z
N ASN A 1 -7.70 31.69 34.82
CA ASN A 1 -6.82 30.88 33.93
C ASN A 1 -7.29 30.95 32.49
N GLN A 2 -6.97 32.03 31.78
CA GLN A 2 -7.26 32.17 30.35
C GLN A 2 -5.93 32.10 29.59
N ALA A 3 -5.65 30.95 28.98
CA ALA A 3 -4.59 30.86 27.97
C ALA A 3 -5.11 31.50 26.67
N SER A 4 -4.26 32.28 25.99
CA SER A 4 -4.59 32.93 24.71
C SER A 4 -4.82 31.93 23.57
N HIS A 5 -4.25 30.72 23.69
CA HIS A 5 -4.37 29.64 22.71
C HIS A 5 -4.79 28.32 23.37
N PRO A 6 -5.49 27.44 22.64
CA PRO A 6 -5.88 26.13 23.16
C PRO A 6 -4.65 25.26 23.45
N ILE A 7 -4.49 24.85 24.72
CA ILE A 7 -3.51 23.84 25.13
C ILE A 7 -3.78 22.55 24.33
N SER A 8 -2.75 22.06 23.64
CA SER A 8 -2.82 20.89 22.73
C SER A 8 -1.93 19.73 23.19
N TYR A 9 -0.81 20.02 23.86
CA TYR A 9 0.08 19.03 24.46
C TYR A 9 0.41 19.42 25.90
N VAL A 10 0.40 18.45 26.80
CA VAL A 10 0.95 18.57 28.15
C VAL A 10 1.85 17.37 28.38
N LEU A 11 3.15 17.59 28.38
CA LEU A 11 4.15 16.55 28.55
C LEU A 11 4.71 16.60 29.98
N ALA A 12 4.85 15.45 30.62
CA ALA A 12 5.51 15.29 31.89
C ALA A 12 6.91 14.73 31.69
N TRP A 13 7.90 15.37 32.30
CA TRP A 13 9.28 14.88 32.36
C TRP A 13 9.51 14.21 33.72
N ASN A 14 9.94 12.96 33.70
CA ASN A 14 10.23 12.18 34.90
C ASN A 14 11.72 12.23 35.26
N ASN A 15 12.04 12.01 36.54
CA ASN A 15 13.43 12.04 37.03
C ASN A 15 14.36 11.00 36.36
N ASP A 16 13.79 9.96 35.75
CA ASP A 16 14.52 8.95 34.99
C ASP A 16 14.76 9.35 33.52
N GLY A 17 14.42 10.58 33.14
CA GLY A 17 14.59 11.11 31.79
C GLY A 17 13.50 10.66 30.81
N SER A 18 12.47 9.95 31.26
CA SER A 18 11.33 9.60 30.41
C SER A 18 10.36 10.77 30.24
N ILE A 19 9.80 10.90 29.04
CA ILE A 19 8.77 11.90 28.72
C ILE A 19 7.47 11.16 28.46
N LYS A 20 6.38 11.59 29.11
CA LYS A 20 5.06 11.00 28.93
C LYS A 20 4.04 12.07 28.57
N ASP A 21 3.15 11.77 27.64
CA ASP A 21 2.01 12.63 27.37
C ASP A 21 0.95 12.50 28.46
N VAL A 22 0.75 13.57 29.23
CA VAL A 22 -0.26 13.68 30.29
C VAL A 22 -1.41 14.61 29.90
N SER A 23 -1.51 14.95 28.62
CA SER A 23 -2.64 15.69 28.02
C SER A 23 -4.02 15.18 28.44
N PRO A 24 -4.29 13.85 28.56
CA PRO A 24 -5.60 13.36 29.00
C PRO A 24 -6.04 13.86 30.38
N ARG A 25 -5.08 14.26 31.23
CA ARG A 25 -5.38 14.78 32.58
C ARG A 25 -5.90 16.22 32.55
N TYR A 26 -5.34 17.05 31.68
CA TYR A 26 -5.55 18.50 31.72
C TYR A 26 -6.45 19.02 30.58
N ILE A 27 -6.48 18.31 29.45
CA ILE A 27 -7.26 18.71 28.29
C ILE A 27 -8.59 17.97 28.33
N SER A 28 -9.63 18.63 28.85
CA SER A 28 -10.99 18.07 28.96
C SER A 28 -11.62 17.68 27.61
N ARG A 29 -11.26 18.37 26.53
CA ARG A 29 -11.73 18.13 25.15
C ARG A 29 -10.67 17.48 24.25
N LEU A 30 -9.86 16.56 24.80
CA LEU A 30 -8.95 15.72 24.01
C LEU A 30 -9.79 14.76 23.15
N GLY A 31 -9.55 14.71 21.84
CA GLY A 31 -10.32 13.91 20.88
C GLY A 31 -11.33 14.69 20.01
N THR A 32 -11.53 15.99 20.25
CA THR A 32 -12.39 16.85 19.39
C THR A 32 -11.56 17.84 18.56
N LYS A 33 -11.99 19.09 18.32
CA LYS A 33 -11.25 20.09 17.48
C LYS A 33 -9.77 20.22 17.84
N LYS A 34 -9.39 20.00 19.11
CA LYS A 34 -8.00 20.02 19.58
C LYS A 34 -7.16 18.81 19.13
N SER A 35 -7.79 17.71 18.75
CA SER A 35 -7.12 16.58 18.11
C SER A 35 -6.58 16.94 16.73
N LYS A 36 -7.18 17.92 16.03
CA LYS A 36 -6.68 18.41 14.74
C LYS A 36 -5.41 19.28 14.86
N LEU A 37 -5.13 19.75 16.07
CA LEU A 37 -3.88 20.47 16.39
C LEU A 37 -2.79 19.51 16.84
N ARG A 38 -3.10 18.21 16.92
CA ARG A 38 -2.18 17.16 17.34
C ARG A 38 -1.70 16.35 16.14
N VAL A 39 -0.46 15.91 16.23
CA VAL A 39 0.13 14.90 15.34
C VAL A 39 -0.46 13.52 15.64
N GLU A 40 -0.23 12.56 14.74
CA GLU A 40 -0.65 11.17 14.96
C GLU A 40 0.00 10.59 16.23
N ASP A 41 -0.79 9.85 17.02
CA ASP A 41 -0.34 9.32 18.31
C ASP A 41 0.85 8.34 18.13
N SER A 42 0.86 7.55 17.05
CA SER A 42 1.98 6.65 16.71
C SER A 42 3.29 7.40 16.51
N TRP A 43 3.24 8.54 15.80
CA TRP A 43 4.39 9.40 15.59
C TRP A 43 4.82 10.08 16.90
N LEU A 44 3.86 10.59 17.68
CA LEU A 44 4.15 11.22 18.97
C LEU A 44 4.81 10.24 19.93
N GLU A 45 4.28 9.03 20.05
CA GLU A 45 4.87 7.98 20.86
C GLU A 45 6.31 7.67 20.45
N GLN A 46 6.60 7.65 19.14
CA GLN A 46 7.96 7.46 18.63
C GLN A 46 8.86 8.66 18.96
N ALA A 47 8.37 9.89 18.78
CA ALA A 47 9.12 11.11 19.08
C ALA A 47 9.43 11.27 20.58
N LEU A 48 8.56 10.75 21.45
CA LEU A 48 8.73 10.75 22.90
C LEU A 48 9.66 9.63 23.40
N VAL A 49 10.03 8.66 22.56
CA VAL A 49 11.14 7.75 22.87
C VAL A 49 12.41 8.57 22.85
N GLY A 50 12.94 8.89 24.03
CA GLY A 50 14.12 9.74 24.18
C GLY A 50 15.34 9.26 23.38
N ARG A 51 16.40 10.09 23.34
CA ARG A 51 17.60 9.97 22.49
C ARG A 51 18.30 8.59 22.47
N ASN A 52 18.03 7.73 23.45
CA ASN A 52 18.59 6.39 23.56
C ASN A 52 17.78 5.31 22.81
N GLY A 53 16.64 5.64 22.20
CA GLY A 53 15.83 4.75 21.34
C GLY A 53 15.19 3.55 22.06
N ARG A 54 15.42 3.38 23.36
CA ARG A 54 14.88 2.27 24.15
C ARG A 54 13.55 2.67 24.77
N ARG A 55 12.45 2.05 24.29
CA ARG A 55 11.17 2.09 25.00
C ARG A 55 11.34 1.39 26.35
N ARG A 56 11.21 2.15 27.44
CA ARG A 56 11.19 1.58 28.79
C ARG A 56 9.96 0.70 28.95
N HIS A 57 10.11 -0.44 29.64
CA HIS A 57 8.95 -1.20 30.08
C HIS A 57 8.06 -0.36 31.01
N PRO A 58 6.73 -0.29 30.77
CA PRO A 58 5.82 0.48 31.62
C PRO A 58 5.88 0.01 33.06
N SER A 59 6.16 0.93 33.98
CA SER A 59 6.16 0.65 35.42
C SER A 59 4.74 0.41 35.95
N ARG A 60 4.61 -0.11 37.17
CA ARG A 60 3.30 -0.20 37.85
C ARG A 60 2.61 1.17 37.97
N ARG A 61 3.40 2.23 38.16
CA ARG A 61 2.91 3.61 38.23
C ARG A 61 2.34 4.06 36.89
N ASP A 62 3.03 3.78 35.79
CA ASP A 62 2.59 4.15 34.44
C ASP A 62 1.26 3.48 34.11
N ARG A 63 1.16 2.15 34.33
CA ARG A 63 -0.09 1.40 34.10
C ARG A 63 -1.25 1.93 34.94
N THR A 64 -0.99 2.29 36.20
CA THR A 64 -2.02 2.85 37.08
C THR A 64 -2.48 4.23 36.60
N GLU A 65 -1.57 5.02 36.04
CA GLU A 65 -1.88 6.31 35.46
C GLU A 65 -2.65 6.19 34.14
N ASP A 66 -2.28 5.25 33.27
CA ASP A 66 -2.98 4.98 32.01
C ASP A 66 -4.44 4.57 32.29
N LEU A 67 -4.65 3.69 33.28
CA LEU A 67 -6.00 3.34 33.75
C LEU A 67 -6.77 4.55 34.29
N LYS A 68 -6.10 5.54 34.90
CA LYS A 68 -6.75 6.79 35.32
C LYS A 68 -7.10 7.65 34.12
N PHE A 69 -6.23 7.74 33.12
CA PHE A 69 -6.49 8.46 31.88
C PHE A 69 -7.67 7.85 31.11
N ASP A 70 -7.72 6.53 31.00
CA ASP A 70 -8.85 5.82 30.38
C ASP A 70 -10.15 6.09 31.12
N LYS A 71 -10.15 6.03 32.45
CA LYS A 71 -11.33 6.38 33.27
C LYS A 71 -11.75 7.83 33.08
N LEU A 72 -10.80 8.77 33.00
CA LEU A 72 -11.08 10.18 32.74
C LEU A 72 -11.65 10.38 31.35
N LEU A 73 -11.13 9.70 30.33
CA LEU A 73 -11.63 9.76 28.96
C LEU A 73 -13.03 9.14 28.85
N ASN A 74 -13.30 8.03 29.56
CA ASN A 74 -14.60 7.35 29.61
C ASN A 74 -15.70 8.19 30.26
N LYS A 75 -15.35 8.99 31.28
CA LYS A 75 -16.30 9.85 32.02
C LYS A 75 -16.66 11.15 31.28
N ARG A 76 -16.03 11.44 30.15
CA ARG A 76 -16.28 12.69 29.42
C ARG A 76 -17.66 12.66 28.77
N PRO A 77 -18.37 13.81 28.75
CA PRO A 77 -19.65 13.90 28.07
C PRO A 77 -19.48 13.74 26.55
N PHE A 78 -20.58 13.44 25.87
CA PHE A 78 -20.61 13.43 24.41
C PHE A 78 -20.22 14.82 23.84
N PRO A 79 -19.63 14.86 22.63
CA PRO A 79 -19.36 16.12 21.96
C PRO A 79 -20.62 17.00 21.84
N GLU A 80 -20.48 18.29 22.14
CA GLU A 80 -21.59 19.26 22.12
C GLU A 80 -21.92 19.72 20.69
N GLN A 81 -20.97 19.59 19.76
CA GLN A 81 -21.11 20.01 18.38
C GLN A 81 -21.05 18.82 17.44
N ILE A 82 -21.97 18.82 16.47
CA ILE A 82 -22.07 17.71 15.54
C ILE A 82 -20.81 17.54 14.67
N ALA A 83 -20.06 18.61 14.42
CA ALA A 83 -18.81 18.56 13.67
C ALA A 83 -17.66 17.88 14.44
N GLU A 84 -17.76 17.78 15.76
CA GLU A 84 -16.75 17.14 16.61
C GLU A 84 -16.83 15.62 16.58
N PHE A 85 -17.96 15.04 16.17
CA PHE A 85 -18.10 13.60 15.93
C PHE A 85 -17.37 13.14 14.66
N LYS A 86 -16.99 14.06 13.75
CA LYS A 86 -16.25 13.70 12.54
C LYS A 86 -14.83 13.26 12.91
N ASN A 87 -14.50 12.01 12.62
CA ASN A 87 -13.23 11.36 12.99
C ASN A 87 -12.94 11.38 14.51
N HIS A 88 -13.99 11.37 15.34
CA HIS A 88 -13.80 11.27 16.79
C HIS A 88 -13.27 9.87 17.14
N PRO A 89 -12.26 9.75 18.02
CA PRO A 89 -11.59 8.47 18.28
C PRO A 89 -12.50 7.41 18.91
N ARG A 90 -13.57 7.83 19.61
CA ARG A 90 -14.42 6.93 20.40
C ARG A 90 -15.88 6.86 19.98
N PHE A 91 -16.36 7.87 19.28
CA PHE A 91 -17.79 8.03 19.02
C PHE A 91 -17.98 8.19 17.52
N ALA A 92 -19.01 7.56 17.00
CA ALA A 92 -19.40 7.68 15.61
C ALA A 92 -20.90 7.93 15.51
N ILE A 93 -21.28 8.74 14.52
CA ILE A 93 -22.67 8.92 14.12
C ILE A 93 -22.78 8.58 12.65
N GLN A 94 -23.92 8.00 12.25
CA GLN A 94 -24.14 7.46 10.91
C GLN A 94 -23.89 8.49 9.80
N ARG A 95 -24.25 9.76 10.04
CA ARG A 95 -24.10 10.85 9.07
C ARG A 95 -22.65 11.13 8.65
N HIS A 96 -21.68 10.86 9.53
CA HIS A 96 -20.26 11.12 9.25
C HIS A 96 -19.50 9.88 8.77
N LEU A 97 -20.18 8.74 8.62
CA LEU A 97 -19.56 7.54 8.06
C LEU A 97 -19.21 7.76 6.59
N LEU A 98 -18.04 7.28 6.20
CA LEU A 98 -17.66 7.28 4.80
C LEU A 98 -18.56 6.34 3.99
N LYS A 99 -18.53 6.53 2.67
CA LYS A 99 -19.26 5.68 1.73
C LYS A 99 -18.91 4.20 1.91
N ASN A 100 -17.65 3.89 2.18
CA ASN A 100 -17.11 2.56 2.42
C ASN A 100 -16.98 2.20 3.91
N GLU A 101 -17.72 2.87 4.79
CA GLU A 101 -17.82 2.52 6.21
C GLU A 101 -19.26 2.13 6.55
N ALA A 102 -19.41 1.27 7.55
CA ALA A 102 -20.69 1.00 8.19
C ALA A 102 -20.51 0.58 9.64
N ILE A 103 -21.60 0.67 10.41
CA ILE A 103 -21.64 0.18 11.78
C ILE A 103 -21.97 -1.32 11.74
N TYR A 104 -21.21 -2.12 12.47
CA TYR A 104 -21.46 -3.55 12.67
C TYR A 104 -21.22 -3.94 14.14
N PRO A 105 -22.05 -4.81 14.72
CA PRO A 105 -23.32 -5.36 14.18
C PRO A 105 -24.38 -4.28 13.87
N ARG A 106 -25.42 -4.60 13.09
CA ARG A 106 -26.50 -3.62 12.74
C ARG A 106 -27.26 -3.14 13.99
N ASP A 107 -27.32 -4.01 14.99
CA ASP A 107 -27.89 -3.87 16.31
C ASP A 107 -26.87 -3.43 17.37
N ALA A 108 -25.74 -2.85 16.95
CA ALA A 108 -24.72 -2.33 17.86
C ALA A 108 -25.32 -1.42 18.93
N VAL A 109 -24.79 -1.53 20.16
CA VAL A 109 -25.29 -0.81 21.33
C VAL A 109 -25.15 0.70 21.12
N VAL A 110 -26.29 1.39 21.21
CA VAL A 110 -26.35 2.85 21.15
C VAL A 110 -25.96 3.43 22.50
N LEU A 111 -24.89 4.24 22.54
CA LEU A 111 -24.39 4.84 23.77
C LEU A 111 -25.26 6.02 24.23
N GLY A 112 -25.96 6.66 23.31
CA GLY A 112 -26.81 7.81 23.55
C GLY A 112 -27.31 8.41 22.24
N HIS A 113 -28.04 9.52 22.34
CA HIS A 113 -28.53 10.24 21.17
C HIS A 113 -28.03 11.68 21.20
N PHE A 114 -27.57 12.17 20.05
CA PHE A 114 -27.23 13.57 19.86
C PHE A 114 -28.18 14.18 18.84
N LYS A 115 -29.08 15.08 19.28
CA LYS A 115 -30.10 15.71 18.43
C LYS A 115 -30.93 14.70 17.62
N GLY A 116 -31.28 13.56 18.23
CA GLY A 116 -32.04 12.49 17.60
C GLY A 116 -31.21 11.49 16.79
N GLU A 117 -29.91 11.74 16.56
CA GLU A 117 -29.03 10.76 15.90
C GLU A 117 -28.41 9.79 16.94
N PRO A 118 -28.47 8.47 16.72
CA PRO A 118 -27.84 7.49 17.61
C PRO A 118 -26.30 7.60 17.53
N ILE A 119 -25.68 7.59 18.71
CA ILE A 119 -24.23 7.59 18.89
C ILE A 119 -23.77 6.16 19.12
N TYR A 120 -22.85 5.69 18.28
CA TYR A 120 -22.23 4.38 18.38
C TYR A 120 -20.79 4.50 18.88
N PRO A 121 -20.26 3.44 19.53
CA PRO A 121 -18.82 3.35 19.73
C PRO A 121 -18.11 3.32 18.37
N ARG A 122 -16.97 4.01 18.26
CA ARG A 122 -16.18 4.02 17.01
C ARG A 122 -15.65 2.63 16.65
N ASP A 123 -15.47 1.76 17.63
CA ASP A 123 -15.04 0.37 17.45
C ASP A 123 -16.03 -0.47 16.61
N CYS A 124 -17.31 -0.09 16.60
CA CYS A 124 -18.30 -0.72 15.72
C CYS A 124 -18.26 -0.19 14.29
N VAL A 125 -17.41 0.80 13.96
CA VAL A 125 -17.27 1.30 12.60
C VAL A 125 -16.25 0.44 11.87
N HIS A 126 -16.72 -0.30 10.88
CA HIS A 126 -15.90 -1.17 10.06
C HIS A 126 -15.81 -0.66 8.62
N LEU A 127 -14.63 -0.85 8.02
CA LEU A 127 -14.41 -0.63 6.61
C LEU A 127 -15.06 -1.74 5.79
N LEU A 128 -15.72 -1.35 4.72
CA LEU A 128 -16.32 -2.24 3.74
C LEU A 128 -15.56 -2.14 2.42
N PHE A 129 -15.36 -3.28 1.77
CA PHE A 129 -14.70 -3.34 0.48
C PHE A 129 -15.56 -4.10 -0.53
N SER A 130 -15.35 -3.84 -1.82
CA SER A 130 -15.90 -4.67 -2.88
C SER A 130 -15.24 -6.05 -2.89
N ARG A 131 -15.79 -7.00 -3.64
CA ARG A 131 -15.18 -8.33 -3.85
C ARG A 131 -13.71 -8.21 -4.30
N GLU A 132 -13.44 -7.34 -5.29
CA GLU A 132 -12.07 -7.03 -5.74
C GLU A 132 -11.21 -6.39 -4.64
N GLY A 133 -11.79 -5.51 -3.82
CA GLY A 133 -11.07 -4.86 -2.72
C GLY A 133 -10.66 -5.83 -1.62
N TRP A 134 -11.50 -6.82 -1.31
CA TRP A 134 -11.17 -7.92 -0.42
C TRP A 134 -10.14 -8.87 -1.03
N LEU A 135 -10.23 -9.15 -2.33
CA LEU A 135 -9.25 -9.99 -3.03
C LEU A 135 -7.84 -9.40 -2.95
N ARG A 136 -7.69 -8.08 -3.08
CA ARG A 136 -6.41 -7.37 -2.86
C ARG A 136 -5.87 -7.54 -1.43
N GLN A 137 -6.72 -7.83 -0.47
CA GLN A 137 -6.34 -8.14 0.91
C GLN A 137 -6.13 -9.65 1.13
N ALA A 138 -6.14 -10.46 0.09
CA ALA A 138 -6.13 -11.93 0.12
C ALA A 138 -7.30 -12.52 0.92
N LYS A 139 -8.50 -11.96 0.72
CA LYS A 139 -9.75 -12.47 1.28
C LYS A 139 -10.81 -12.60 0.21
N THR A 140 -11.71 -13.57 0.34
CA THR A 140 -12.85 -13.77 -0.55
C THR A 140 -14.14 -13.66 0.22
N VAL A 141 -15.16 -13.08 -0.42
CA VAL A 141 -16.52 -13.07 0.14
C VAL A 141 -17.03 -14.52 0.17
N ARG A 142 -17.59 -14.94 1.30
CA ARG A 142 -18.15 -16.29 1.45
C ARG A 142 -19.26 -16.51 0.42
N MET A 143 -19.43 -17.77 0.02
CA MET A 143 -20.46 -18.13 -0.95
C MET A 143 -21.84 -17.77 -0.40
N PHE A 144 -22.71 -17.21 -1.24
CA PHE A 144 -24.09 -16.82 -0.92
C PHE A 144 -24.26 -15.67 0.10
N GLU A 145 -23.20 -14.93 0.46
CA GLU A 145 -23.34 -13.71 1.28
C GLU A 145 -23.95 -12.54 0.49
N GLU A 146 -24.93 -11.88 1.12
CA GLU A 146 -25.54 -10.65 0.59
C GLU A 146 -24.69 -9.42 0.92
N PRO A 147 -24.64 -8.39 0.06
CA PRO A 147 -23.87 -7.18 0.33
C PRO A 147 -24.40 -6.44 1.57
N TYR A 148 -23.51 -6.12 2.51
CA TYR A 148 -23.89 -5.35 3.70
C TYR A 148 -24.37 -3.94 3.36
N LYS A 149 -23.75 -3.34 2.34
CA LYS A 149 -24.07 -2.00 1.85
C LYS A 149 -23.88 -1.97 0.34
N VAL A 150 -24.86 -1.45 -0.38
CA VAL A 150 -24.76 -1.22 -1.83
C VAL A 150 -24.65 0.28 -2.06
N VAL A 151 -23.70 0.70 -2.90
CA VAL A 151 -23.55 2.13 -3.19
C VAL A 151 -23.39 2.40 -4.68
N THR A 152 -24.17 3.34 -5.18
CA THR A 152 -24.13 3.79 -6.56
C THR A 152 -22.83 4.51 -6.88
N ARG A 153 -22.15 4.11 -7.96
CA ARG A 153 -20.97 4.80 -8.49
C ARG A 153 -21.39 6.11 -9.15
N LYS A 154 -20.46 7.07 -9.15
CA LYS A 154 -20.61 8.25 -10.01
C LYS A 154 -20.61 7.80 -11.46
N ALA A 155 -21.41 8.47 -12.28
CA ALA A 155 -21.46 8.23 -13.71
C ALA A 155 -20.05 8.31 -14.30
N LYS A 156 -19.65 7.28 -15.06
CA LYS A 156 -18.35 7.25 -15.73
C LYS A 156 -18.60 7.28 -17.23
N TYR A 157 -17.94 8.22 -17.91
CA TYR A 157 -17.92 8.26 -19.36
C TYR A 157 -17.06 7.10 -19.86
N ASP A 158 -17.67 6.18 -20.59
CA ASP A 158 -16.95 5.12 -21.27
C ASP A 158 -16.50 5.64 -22.64
N ARG A 159 -15.18 5.73 -22.81
CA ARG A 159 -14.56 6.20 -24.05
C ARG A 159 -14.69 5.19 -25.18
N VAL A 160 -14.89 3.91 -24.87
CA VAL A 160 -14.98 2.85 -25.88
C VAL A 160 -16.38 2.82 -26.50
N THR A 161 -17.42 2.94 -25.67
CA THR A 161 -18.82 2.94 -26.14
C THR A 161 -19.35 4.34 -26.45
N GLY A 162 -18.63 5.40 -26.08
CA GLY A 162 -19.06 6.79 -26.24
C GLY A 162 -20.26 7.16 -25.38
N THR A 163 -20.61 6.33 -24.39
CA THR A 163 -21.80 6.50 -23.54
C THR A 163 -21.43 6.71 -22.09
N THR A 164 -22.22 7.53 -21.40
CA THR A 164 -22.09 7.70 -19.95
C THR A 164 -22.83 6.56 -19.27
N VAL A 165 -22.08 5.62 -18.69
CA VAL A 165 -22.67 4.55 -17.90
C VAL A 165 -23.05 5.12 -16.53
N THR A 166 -24.35 5.25 -16.30
CA THR A 166 -24.95 5.70 -15.04
C THR A 166 -25.43 4.49 -14.22
N GLY A 167 -25.56 4.64 -12.90
CA GLY A 167 -26.25 3.65 -12.07
C GLY A 167 -25.48 2.36 -11.73
N LEU A 168 -24.17 2.26 -12.02
CA LEU A 168 -23.39 1.09 -11.60
C LEU A 168 -23.32 1.02 -10.07
N ASN A 169 -24.02 0.06 -9.49
CA ASN A 169 -23.97 -0.20 -8.06
C ASN A 169 -22.71 -0.98 -7.70
N THR A 170 -22.09 -0.63 -6.57
CA THR A 170 -20.98 -1.39 -5.99
C THR A 170 -21.46 -2.04 -4.71
N GLU A 171 -21.44 -3.35 -4.69
CA GLU A 171 -21.61 -4.18 -3.51
C GLU A 171 -20.40 -4.03 -2.59
N LEU A 172 -20.65 -3.78 -1.31
CA LEU A 172 -19.63 -3.67 -0.27
C LEU A 172 -19.92 -4.68 0.84
N PHE A 173 -18.86 -5.35 1.27
CA PHE A 173 -18.88 -6.42 2.27
C PHE A 173 -17.98 -6.07 3.44
N GLY A 174 -18.36 -6.50 4.64
CA GLY A 174 -17.55 -6.35 5.86
C GLY A 174 -16.64 -7.55 6.11
N GLU A 175 -15.74 -7.41 7.08
CA GLU A 175 -14.78 -8.47 7.45
C GLU A 175 -15.46 -9.76 7.93
N TRP A 176 -16.63 -9.65 8.55
CA TRP A 176 -17.41 -10.81 9.02
C TRP A 176 -18.01 -11.65 7.89
N GLN A 177 -18.08 -11.12 6.65
CA GLN A 177 -18.66 -11.79 5.48
C GLN A 177 -17.61 -12.45 4.58
N VAL A 178 -16.33 -12.33 4.95
CA VAL A 178 -15.23 -12.85 4.16
C VAL A 178 -14.55 -14.03 4.85
N GLN A 179 -13.78 -14.76 4.08
CA GLN A 179 -12.85 -15.79 4.51
C GLN A 179 -11.49 -15.54 3.86
N ASP A 180 -10.46 -16.20 4.36
CA ASP A 180 -9.13 -16.08 3.75
C ASP A 180 -9.12 -16.68 2.35
N TYR A 181 -8.40 -16.03 1.44
CA TYR A 181 -8.26 -16.51 0.07
C TYR A 181 -7.45 -17.81 0.05
N GLU A 182 -8.05 -18.85 -0.51
CA GLU A 182 -7.37 -20.11 -0.75
C GLU A 182 -6.80 -20.10 -2.17
N PRO A 183 -5.46 -20.09 -2.33
CA PRO A 183 -4.86 -20.06 -3.65
C PRO A 183 -5.12 -21.38 -4.39
N PRO A 184 -5.38 -21.33 -5.71
CA PRO A 184 -5.55 -22.53 -6.52
C PRO A 184 -4.26 -23.35 -6.55
N THR A 185 -4.37 -24.64 -6.81
CA THR A 185 -3.21 -25.54 -6.93
C THR A 185 -2.85 -25.72 -8.39
N ALA A 186 -1.57 -25.59 -8.74
CA ALA A 186 -1.09 -25.91 -10.08
C ALA A 186 -1.20 -27.41 -10.34
N GLN A 187 -1.66 -27.77 -11.54
CA GLN A 187 -1.84 -29.17 -11.95
C GLN A 187 -1.22 -29.36 -13.33
N ASN A 188 -0.56 -30.51 -13.55
CA ASN A 188 0.04 -30.90 -14.83
C ASN A 188 1.03 -29.86 -15.39
N GLY A 189 1.82 -29.25 -14.52
CA GLY A 189 2.79 -28.22 -14.90
C GLY A 189 2.17 -26.91 -15.42
N GLN A 190 0.86 -26.70 -15.25
CA GLN A 190 0.16 -25.48 -15.67
C GLN A 190 -0.16 -24.56 -14.49
N VAL A 191 0.10 -23.27 -14.69
CA VAL A 191 -0.16 -22.22 -13.71
C VAL A 191 -1.63 -21.81 -13.77
N PRO A 192 -2.37 -21.83 -12.64
CA PRO A 192 -3.75 -21.33 -12.60
C PRO A 192 -3.81 -19.83 -12.89
N ARG A 193 -4.68 -19.40 -13.82
CA ARG A 193 -4.76 -18.01 -14.30
C ARG A 193 -6.15 -17.40 -14.05
N SER A 194 -6.17 -16.08 -13.89
CA SER A 194 -7.40 -15.26 -13.97
C SER A 194 -7.96 -15.26 -15.41
N ALA A 195 -9.18 -14.76 -15.61
CA ALA A 195 -9.81 -14.64 -16.93
C ALA A 195 -8.98 -13.84 -17.95
N TYR A 196 -8.08 -12.97 -17.45
CA TYR A 196 -7.16 -12.18 -18.25
C TYR A 196 -5.82 -12.88 -18.57
N GLY A 197 -5.64 -14.14 -18.15
CA GLY A 197 -4.42 -14.93 -18.41
C GLY A 197 -3.25 -14.66 -17.46
N ASN A 198 -3.46 -13.86 -16.41
CA ASN A 198 -2.43 -13.45 -15.45
C ASN A 198 -2.70 -14.04 -14.06
N VAL A 199 -1.71 -14.03 -13.17
CA VAL A 199 -1.89 -14.39 -11.75
C VAL A 199 -2.01 -13.10 -10.93
N GLU A 200 -3.09 -12.97 -10.17
CA GLU A 200 -3.30 -11.86 -9.26
C GLU A 200 -2.60 -12.13 -7.92
N LEU A 201 -1.39 -11.57 -7.74
CA LEU A 201 -0.48 -11.85 -6.63
C LEU A 201 -0.26 -10.58 -5.77
N PHE A 202 -1.32 -10.10 -5.11
CA PHE A 202 -1.25 -8.89 -4.29
C PHE A 202 -0.55 -9.10 -2.93
N LYS A 203 -0.56 -10.34 -2.44
CA LYS A 203 0.13 -10.78 -1.22
C LYS A 203 0.81 -12.12 -1.47
N ALA A 204 1.90 -12.39 -0.75
CA ALA A 204 2.65 -13.64 -0.88
C ALA A 204 1.79 -14.91 -0.66
N CYS A 205 0.78 -14.85 0.21
CA CYS A 205 -0.14 -15.97 0.46
C CYS A 205 -1.10 -16.28 -0.71
N MET A 206 -1.16 -15.43 -1.73
CA MET A 206 -1.98 -15.67 -2.93
C MET A 206 -1.26 -16.50 -3.99
N LEU A 207 0.00 -16.88 -3.75
CA LEU A 207 0.77 -17.70 -4.68
C LEU A 207 0.10 -19.07 -4.85
N PRO A 208 -0.22 -19.50 -6.08
CA PRO A 208 -0.76 -20.83 -6.34
C PRO A 208 0.13 -21.93 -5.74
N ARG A 209 -0.49 -22.94 -5.13
CA ARG A 209 0.24 -24.05 -4.51
C ARG A 209 1.00 -24.83 -5.58
N GLY A 210 2.24 -25.20 -5.30
CA GLY A 210 3.12 -25.88 -6.26
C GLY A 210 3.72 -24.94 -7.31
N THR A 211 3.69 -23.62 -7.08
CA THR A 211 4.31 -22.62 -7.96
C THR A 211 5.27 -21.72 -7.20
N VAL A 212 6.16 -21.08 -7.94
CA VAL A 212 7.15 -20.12 -7.45
C VAL A 212 7.04 -18.81 -8.22
N HIS A 213 7.21 -17.70 -7.51
CA HIS A 213 7.24 -16.36 -8.11
C HIS A 213 8.70 -15.95 -8.38
N LEU A 214 9.03 -15.71 -9.64
CA LEU A 214 10.38 -15.37 -10.10
C LEU A 214 10.40 -13.94 -10.65
N GLN A 215 11.08 -13.04 -9.95
CA GLN A 215 11.24 -11.63 -10.31
C GLN A 215 12.48 -11.39 -11.17
N LEU A 216 12.54 -12.07 -12.31
CA LEU A 216 13.67 -12.02 -13.24
C LEU A 216 13.28 -11.37 -14.58
N PRO A 217 14.09 -10.46 -15.15
CA PRO A 217 13.79 -9.81 -16.41
C PRO A 217 13.85 -10.82 -17.57
N GLY A 218 12.95 -10.67 -18.55
CA GLY A 218 12.96 -11.48 -19.77
C GLY A 218 12.49 -12.93 -19.63
N LEU A 219 12.03 -13.35 -18.45
CA LEU A 219 11.72 -14.76 -18.16
C LEU A 219 10.68 -15.38 -19.12
N ASN A 220 9.72 -14.60 -19.61
CA ASN A 220 8.74 -15.05 -20.62
C ASN A 220 9.39 -15.65 -21.87
N LYS A 221 10.47 -15.04 -22.36
CA LYS A 221 11.18 -15.52 -23.55
C LYS A 221 11.82 -16.89 -23.27
N ILE A 222 12.37 -17.06 -22.08
CA ILE A 222 13.03 -18.28 -21.63
C ILE A 222 12.01 -19.41 -21.46
N CYS A 223 10.92 -19.16 -20.73
CA CYS A 223 9.86 -20.15 -20.53
C CYS A 223 9.26 -20.60 -21.87
N LYS A 224 9.05 -19.67 -22.82
CA LYS A 224 8.60 -20.02 -24.18
C LYS A 224 9.58 -20.91 -24.94
N ARG A 225 10.90 -20.65 -24.82
CA ARG A 225 11.94 -21.48 -25.44
C ARG A 225 11.97 -22.89 -24.84
N LEU A 226 11.86 -22.98 -23.51
CA LEU A 226 11.83 -24.24 -22.76
C LEU A 226 10.49 -24.99 -22.84
N ARG A 227 9.46 -24.37 -23.44
CA ARG A 227 8.07 -24.88 -23.47
C ARG A 227 7.48 -25.14 -22.07
N VAL A 228 7.89 -24.32 -21.10
CA VAL A 228 7.39 -24.32 -19.72
C VAL A 228 6.26 -23.31 -19.60
N ASP A 229 5.18 -23.70 -18.93
CA ASP A 229 4.06 -22.79 -18.68
C ASP A 229 4.46 -21.72 -17.66
N CYS A 230 4.22 -20.45 -18.01
CA CYS A 230 4.45 -19.32 -17.12
C CYS A 230 3.32 -18.30 -17.26
N ALA A 231 3.01 -17.61 -16.17
CA ALA A 231 2.03 -16.55 -16.16
C ALA A 231 2.62 -15.29 -15.51
N PRO A 232 2.39 -14.09 -16.07
CA PRO A 232 2.87 -12.87 -15.44
C PRO A 232 2.08 -12.60 -14.15
N ALA A 233 2.78 -12.15 -13.10
CA ALA A 233 2.16 -11.80 -11.82
C ALA A 233 1.78 -10.32 -11.79
N ILE A 234 0.52 -10.03 -11.51
CA ILE A 234 0.04 -8.68 -11.19
C ILE A 234 0.16 -8.50 -9.68
N THR A 235 1.04 -7.59 -9.25
CA THR A 235 1.26 -7.30 -7.82
C THR A 235 0.53 -6.04 -7.35
N GLY A 236 0.02 -5.22 -8.29
CA GLY A 236 -0.73 -4.03 -7.93
C GLY A 236 -1.26 -3.27 -9.14
N PHE A 237 -1.76 -2.06 -8.87
CA PHE A 237 -2.23 -1.12 -9.88
C PHE A 237 -1.68 0.26 -9.59
N GLU A 238 -1.19 0.93 -10.62
CA GLU A 238 -0.67 2.29 -10.53
C GLU A 238 -1.53 3.24 -11.38
N TYR A 239 -1.78 4.44 -10.86
CA TYR A 239 -2.45 5.48 -11.61
C TYR A 239 -1.41 6.31 -12.36
N ARG A 240 -1.37 6.16 -13.69
CA ARG A 240 -0.53 6.97 -14.59
C ARG A 240 -1.40 7.65 -15.64
N ASN A 241 -1.19 8.94 -15.88
CA ASN A 241 -1.89 9.72 -16.91
C ASN A 241 -3.44 9.59 -16.84
N ASN A 242 -4.02 9.72 -15.64
CA ASN A 242 -5.46 9.52 -15.39
C ASN A 242 -6.01 8.13 -15.78
N ALA A 243 -5.15 7.14 -16.00
CA ALA A 243 -5.52 5.75 -16.24
C ALA A 243 -4.98 4.85 -15.12
N CYS A 244 -5.73 3.80 -14.78
CA CYS A 244 -5.31 2.77 -13.86
C CYS A 244 -4.65 1.65 -14.67
N ALA A 245 -3.36 1.40 -14.46
CA ALA A 245 -2.61 0.36 -15.16
C ALA A 245 -2.17 -0.75 -14.18
N ALA A 246 -2.25 -2.00 -14.62
CA ALA A 246 -1.73 -3.13 -13.84
C ALA A 246 -0.20 -3.09 -13.78
N VAL A 247 0.34 -3.30 -12.58
CA VAL A 247 1.77 -3.43 -12.35
C VAL A 247 2.12 -4.90 -12.39
N TYR A 248 2.96 -5.25 -13.36
CA TYR A 248 3.50 -6.59 -13.51
C TYR A 248 4.85 -6.67 -12.84
N ASP A 249 5.04 -7.70 -12.03
CA ASP A 249 6.28 -7.95 -11.33
C ASP A 249 6.59 -9.43 -11.39
N GLY A 250 7.58 -9.80 -12.19
CA GLY A 250 7.98 -11.20 -12.38
C GLY A 250 6.93 -12.10 -13.04
N TYR A 251 7.21 -13.40 -12.97
CA TYR A 251 6.36 -14.47 -13.51
C TYR A 251 6.20 -15.58 -12.47
N VAL A 252 5.03 -16.22 -12.48
CA VAL A 252 4.75 -17.44 -11.73
C VAL A 252 5.02 -18.63 -12.64
N VAL A 253 5.75 -19.60 -12.11
CA VAL A 253 6.15 -20.85 -12.78
C VAL A 253 5.91 -22.01 -11.83
N CYS A 254 5.59 -23.20 -12.33
CA CYS A 254 5.48 -24.39 -11.49
C CYS A 254 6.83 -24.72 -10.83
N GLU A 255 6.78 -25.17 -9.58
CA GLU A 255 7.97 -25.42 -8.77
C GLU A 255 8.91 -26.46 -9.41
N GLU A 256 8.34 -27.46 -10.08
CA GLU A 256 9.06 -28.51 -10.81
C GLU A 256 9.99 -28.00 -11.93
N PHE A 257 9.70 -26.83 -12.51
CA PHE A 257 10.52 -26.24 -13.58
C PHE A 257 11.42 -25.11 -13.10
N ARG A 258 11.41 -24.80 -11.81
CA ARG A 258 12.15 -23.67 -11.24
C ARG A 258 13.62 -23.70 -11.62
N ASP A 259 14.31 -24.80 -11.33
CA ASP A 259 15.76 -24.88 -11.48
C ASP A 259 16.17 -24.84 -12.96
N VAL A 260 15.43 -25.55 -13.82
CA VAL A 260 15.65 -25.54 -15.29
C VAL A 260 15.50 -24.12 -15.86
N VAL A 261 14.47 -23.38 -15.42
CA VAL A 261 14.26 -22.00 -15.87
C VAL A 261 15.34 -21.05 -15.34
N LEU A 262 15.79 -21.23 -14.10
CA LEU A 262 16.85 -20.42 -13.51
C LEU A 262 18.20 -20.63 -14.19
N ASP A 263 18.59 -21.88 -14.44
CA ASP A 263 19.86 -22.22 -15.09
C ASP A 263 19.93 -21.63 -16.50
N GLU A 264 18.86 -21.79 -17.28
CA GLU A 264 18.75 -21.22 -18.62
C GLU A 264 18.78 -19.67 -18.59
N TRP A 265 18.18 -19.06 -17.58
CA TRP A 265 18.25 -17.61 -17.37
C TRP A 265 19.66 -17.13 -17.07
N TYR A 266 20.38 -17.82 -16.18
CA TYR A 266 21.78 -17.49 -15.89
C TYR A 266 22.67 -17.61 -17.14
N GLN A 267 22.48 -18.65 -17.94
CA GLN A 267 23.21 -18.81 -19.20
C GLN A 267 22.94 -17.64 -20.16
N GLU A 268 21.66 -17.25 -20.33
CA GLU A 268 21.31 -16.12 -21.20
C GLU A 268 21.89 -14.79 -20.69
N GLN A 269 21.93 -14.56 -19.36
CA GLN A 269 22.57 -13.37 -18.81
C GLN A 269 24.08 -13.33 -19.11
N VAL A 270 24.78 -14.46 -18.98
CA VAL A 270 26.21 -14.54 -19.30
C VAL A 270 26.45 -14.26 -20.78
N GLU A 271 25.64 -14.83 -21.67
CA GLU A 271 25.74 -14.55 -23.10
C GLU A 271 25.44 -13.10 -23.45
N GLU A 272 24.41 -12.51 -22.86
CA GLU A 272 24.01 -11.13 -23.11
C GLU A 272 25.11 -10.17 -22.65
N GLN A 273 25.70 -10.41 -21.48
CA GLN A 273 26.86 -9.65 -21.01
C GLN A 273 28.05 -9.76 -21.97
N ARG A 274 28.36 -10.97 -22.46
CA ARG A 274 29.42 -11.15 -23.48
C ARG A 274 29.12 -10.37 -24.76
N LYS A 275 27.90 -10.45 -25.28
CA LYS A 275 27.47 -9.72 -26.48
C LYS A 275 27.52 -8.20 -26.26
N GLN A 276 27.16 -7.71 -25.07
CA GLN A 276 27.24 -6.30 -24.72
C GLN A 276 28.70 -5.81 -24.64
N GLU A 277 29.58 -6.58 -24.02
CA GLU A 277 31.01 -6.25 -23.96
C GLU A 277 31.65 -6.28 -25.34
N GLU A 278 31.33 -7.27 -26.19
CA GLU A 278 31.78 -7.28 -27.59
C GLU A 278 31.29 -6.05 -28.37
N LYS A 279 30.03 -5.64 -28.21
CA LYS A 279 29.49 -4.41 -28.83
C LYS A 279 30.21 -3.17 -28.30
N ARG A 280 30.51 -3.11 -27.00
CA ARG A 280 31.24 -2.01 -26.36
C ARG A 280 32.66 -1.92 -26.89
N LEU A 281 33.39 -3.03 -26.92
CA LEU A 281 34.75 -3.12 -27.46
C LEU A 281 34.78 -2.71 -28.94
N LYS A 282 33.86 -3.23 -29.77
CA LYS A 282 33.73 -2.83 -31.18
C LYS A 282 33.53 -1.32 -31.34
N ARG A 283 32.72 -0.68 -30.48
CA ARG A 283 32.54 0.79 -30.48
C ARG A 283 33.82 1.52 -30.06
N ILE A 284 34.52 1.05 -29.03
CA ILE A 284 35.79 1.61 -28.56
C ILE A 284 36.83 1.57 -29.69
N TYR A 285 37.05 0.40 -30.29
CA TYR A 285 37.99 0.25 -31.41
C TYR A 285 37.58 1.08 -32.63
N GLY A 286 36.28 1.14 -32.95
CA GLY A 286 35.77 2.00 -34.03
C GLY A 286 36.07 3.49 -33.79
N ASN A 287 35.89 3.97 -32.55
CA ASN A 287 36.18 5.34 -32.17
C ASN A 287 37.70 5.64 -32.22
N TRP A 288 38.53 4.72 -31.72
CA TRP A 288 39.99 4.84 -31.82
C TRP A 288 40.46 4.89 -33.28
N LYS A 289 39.91 4.03 -34.13
CA LYS A 289 40.23 4.03 -35.56
C LYS A 289 39.89 5.37 -36.22
N ARG A 290 38.73 5.96 -35.89
CA ARG A 290 38.34 7.29 -36.37
C ARG A 290 39.28 8.39 -35.84
N LEU A 291 39.63 8.35 -34.56
CA LEU A 291 40.55 9.33 -33.95
C LEU A 291 41.92 9.30 -34.62
N VAL A 292 42.51 8.11 -34.76
CA VAL A 292 43.82 7.90 -35.38
C VAL A 292 43.79 8.32 -36.85
N ALA A 293 42.77 7.92 -37.61
CA ALA A 293 42.60 8.36 -39.00
C ALA A 293 42.48 9.90 -39.10
N GLY A 294 41.73 10.54 -38.19
CA GLY A 294 41.62 11.99 -38.11
C GLY A 294 42.97 12.68 -37.82
N LEU A 295 43.77 12.13 -36.92
CA LEU A 295 45.13 12.63 -36.63
C LEU A 295 46.06 12.50 -37.84
N PHE A 296 46.03 11.36 -38.56
CA PHE A 296 46.79 11.19 -39.79
C PHE A 296 46.37 12.17 -40.89
N ILE A 297 45.07 12.38 -41.08
CA ILE A 297 44.55 13.36 -42.04
C ILE A 297 45.00 14.77 -41.65
N ARG A 298 44.89 15.15 -40.37
CA ARG A 298 45.33 16.45 -39.87
C ARG A 298 46.83 16.66 -40.08
N LYS A 299 47.66 15.65 -39.80
CA LYS A 299 49.11 15.69 -40.06
C LYS A 299 49.40 15.85 -41.54
N LYS A 300 48.77 15.04 -42.41
CA LYS A 300 48.93 15.12 -43.88
C LYS A 300 48.48 16.47 -44.46
N LEU A 301 47.47 17.10 -43.86
CA LEU A 301 47.05 18.46 -44.22
C LEU A 301 48.07 19.50 -43.76
N LYS A 302 48.60 19.37 -42.53
CA LYS A 302 49.67 20.22 -42.00
C LYS A 302 50.91 20.18 -42.90
N ASP A 303 51.34 18.97 -43.29
CA ASP A 303 52.54 18.77 -44.11
C ASP A 303 52.38 19.31 -45.56
N ARG A 304 51.15 19.26 -46.12
CA ARG A 304 50.89 19.75 -47.51
C ARG A 304 50.62 21.24 -47.61
N TYR A 305 50.01 21.84 -46.60
CA TYR A 305 49.59 23.24 -46.64
C TYR A 305 50.40 24.14 -45.69
N ASN A 306 51.40 23.58 -45.00
CA ASN A 306 52.32 24.27 -44.10
C ASN A 306 51.62 25.25 -43.12
N PHE A 307 50.67 24.72 -42.35
CA PHE A 307 49.95 25.47 -41.28
C PHE A 307 50.84 25.77 -40.04
N ASP A 308 52.15 25.93 -40.21
CA ASP A 308 53.06 26.37 -39.14
C ASP A 308 53.28 27.90 -39.13
N ASN A 309 52.47 28.67 -39.88
CA ASN A 309 52.50 30.15 -39.88
C ASN A 309 51.11 30.79 -39.65
N MET A 310 50.32 30.28 -38.70
CA MET A 310 49.29 31.03 -37.96
C MET A 310 49.15 30.48 -36.54
#